data_AF-A0A6G3XHD0-F1
#
_entry.id   AF-A0A6G3XHD0-F1
#
_cell.length_a   1.000
_cell.length_b   1.000
_cell.length_c   1.000
_cell.angle_alpha   90.00
_cell.angle_beta   90.00
_cell.angle_gamma   90.00
#
_symmetry.space_group_name_H-M   'P 1'
#
loop_
_entity.id
_entity.type
_entity.pdbx_description
1 polymer ?
#
loop_
_entity_poly.entity_id
_entity_poly.type
_entity_poly.pdbx_seq_one_letter_code
_entity_poly.pdbx_strand_id
1 'polypeptide(L)' 'QVDLASGAVQVVRAGHLGPLIRHLDGRVGSPQVRGGLPLGTSTDLQDEEYPETRLDLVPGETFVLYTDGLVEEPG' A
#
# COMPACT_ATOMS: atom_id res chain seq x y z
N GLN A 1 8.45 -1.78 -5.36
CA GLN A 1 9.91 -1.49 -5.34
C GLN A 1 10.17 -0.22 -4.53
N VAL A 2 11.35 -0.09 -3.92
CA VAL A 2 11.79 1.15 -3.26
C VAL A 2 13.16 1.53 -3.80
N ASP A 3 13.33 2.79 -4.22
CA ASP A 3 14.61 3.41 -4.50
C ASP A 3 15.06 4.24 -3.29
N LEU A 4 16.12 3.79 -2.62
CA LEU A 4 16.62 4.41 -1.40
C LEU A 4 17.38 5.73 -1.65
N ALA A 5 17.86 5.97 -2.87
CA ALA A 5 18.58 7.20 -3.20
C ALA A 5 17.61 8.36 -3.44
N SER A 6 16.48 8.10 -4.08
CA SER A 6 15.46 9.12 -4.40
C SER A 6 14.27 9.14 -3.44
N GLY A 7 14.05 8.07 -2.67
CA GLY A 7 12.85 7.90 -1.85
C GLY A 7 11.62 7.45 -2.64
N ALA A 8 11.76 7.15 -3.93
CA ALA A 8 10.66 6.71 -4.77
C ALA A 8 10.20 5.30 -4.37
N VAL A 9 8.89 5.14 -4.17
CA VAL A 9 8.23 3.88 -3.86
C VAL A 9 7.23 3.57 -4.95
N GLN A 10 7.36 2.38 -5.54
CA GLN A 10 6.36 1.80 -6.44
C GLN A 10 5.61 0.71 -5.67
N VAL A 11 4.30 0.85 -5.56
CA VAL A 11 3.44 -0.05 -4.79
C VAL A 11 2.26 -0.51 -5.64
N VAL A 12 1.90 -1.78 -5.46
CA VAL A 12 0.73 -2.43 -6.06
C VAL A 12 -0.04 -3.08 -4.92
N ARG A 13 -1.38 -3.05 -4.96
CA ARG A 13 -2.24 -3.76 -4.00
C ARG A 13 -3.09 -4.81 -4.70
N ALA A 14 -3.06 -6.03 -4.18
CA ALA A 14 -3.95 -7.11 -4.56
C ALA A 14 -4.82 -7.50 -3.37
N GLY A 15 -5.93 -6.79 -3.18
CA GLY A 15 -6.88 -7.01 -2.07
C GLY A 15 -6.40 -6.62 -0.67
N HIS A 16 -5.14 -6.19 -0.52
CA HIS A 16 -4.56 -5.81 0.77
C HIS A 16 -5.01 -4.42 1.24
N LEU A 17 -4.96 -4.15 2.55
CA LEU A 17 -5.23 -2.82 3.11
C LEU A 17 -4.28 -1.76 2.52
N GLY A 18 -4.77 -0.52 2.43
CA GLY A 18 -3.98 0.61 1.96
C GLY A 18 -2.81 0.89 2.91
N PRO A 19 -1.62 1.29 2.43
CA PRO A 19 -0.52 1.62 3.32
C PRO A 19 -0.80 2.89 4.13
N LEU A 20 0.00 3.10 5.17
CA LEU A 20 0.06 4.35 5.91
C LEU A 20 1.44 5.00 5.75
N ILE A 21 1.47 6.33 5.77
CA ILE A 21 2.70 7.13 5.86
C ILE A 21 2.67 7.87 7.19
N ARG A 22 3.67 7.64 8.04
CA ARG A 22 3.91 8.43 9.23
C ARG A 22 4.92 9.53 8.89
N HIS A 23 4.49 10.78 9.05
CA HIS A 23 5.30 11.97 8.86
C HIS A 23 6.18 12.25 10.10
N LEU A 24 7.18 13.12 9.94
CA LEU A 24 8.15 13.44 11.00
C LEU A 24 7.49 14.14 12.20
N ASP A 25 6.41 14.88 11.97
CA ASP A 25 5.61 15.53 13.02
C ASP A 25 4.69 14.56 13.77
N GLY A 26 4.72 13.27 13.40
CA GLY A 26 3.91 12.22 13.99
C GLY A 26 2.52 12.08 13.38
N ARG A 27 2.11 12.94 12.44
CA ARG A 27 0.86 12.76 11.69
C ARG A 27 0.94 11.50 10.84
N VAL A 28 -0.22 10.86 10.64
CA VAL A 28 -0.35 9.67 9.81
C VAL A 28 -1.36 9.94 8.70
N GLY A 29 -0.93 9.71 7.46
CA GLY A 29 -1.77 9.78 6.27
C GLY A 29 -1.95 8.41 5.63
N SER A 30 -3.09 8.21 4.96
CA SER A 30 -3.31 7.05 4.09
C SER A 30 -3.29 7.52 2.63
N PRO A 31 -2.18 7.31 1.89
CA PRO A 31 -2.14 7.66 0.49
C PRO A 31 -3.10 6.77 -0.32
N GLN A 32 -3.72 7.34 -1.34
CA GLN A 32 -4.54 6.54 -2.27
C GLN A 32 -3.64 5.68 -3.14
N VAL A 33 -3.66 4.37 -2.87
CA VAL A 33 -3.04 3.36 -3.72
C VAL A 33 -4.17 2.54 -4.31
N ARG A 34 -4.31 2.52 -5.63
CA ARG A 34 -5.32 1.67 -6.29
C ARG A 34 -4.98 0.20 -6.08
N GLY A 35 -5.98 -0.66 -6.04
CA GLY A 35 -5.78 -2.09 -5.89
C GLY A 35 -6.84 -2.90 -6.61
N GLY A 36 -6.46 -4.11 -6.99
CA GLY A 36 -7.37 -5.14 -7.51
C GLY A 36 -7.88 -6.05 -6.38
N LEU A 37 -8.61 -7.11 -6.73
CA LEU A 37 -9.01 -8.14 -5.79
C LEU A 37 -7.79 -8.95 -5.29
N PRO A 38 -7.91 -9.75 -4.22
CA PRO A 38 -6.84 -10.66 -3.82
C PRO A 38 -6.43 -11.59 -4.95
N LEU A 39 -5.12 -11.88 -5.04
CA LEU A 39 -4.59 -12.78 -6.07
C LEU A 39 -5.29 -14.14 -6.03
N GLY A 40 -5.62 -14.67 -7.21
CA GLY A 40 -6.23 -15.99 -7.36
C GLY A 40 -7.72 -16.05 -7.04
N THR A 41 -8.39 -14.90 -6.86
CA THR A 41 -9.84 -14.86 -6.63
C THR A 41 -10.66 -14.62 -7.90
N SER A 42 -10.11 -13.95 -8.92
CA SER A 42 -10.81 -13.87 -10.21
C SER A 42 -10.79 -15.21 -10.93
N THR A 43 -11.99 -15.68 -11.31
CA THR A 43 -12.19 -16.82 -12.21
C THR A 43 -12.05 -16.41 -13.68
N ASP A 44 -12.14 -15.11 -13.99
CA ASP A 44 -12.01 -14.55 -15.32
C ASP A 44 -10.64 -13.85 -15.41
N LEU A 45 -9.66 -14.55 -15.98
CA LEU A 45 -8.25 -14.13 -16.08
C LEU A 45 -8.01 -12.88 -16.96
N GLN A 46 -9.06 -12.21 -17.45
CA GLN A 46 -8.93 -11.28 -18.57
C GLN A 46 -8.82 -9.80 -18.18
N ASP A 47 -9.29 -9.37 -17.00
CA ASP A 47 -9.39 -7.93 -16.68
C ASP A 47 -8.95 -7.55 -15.25
N GLU A 48 -8.24 -8.43 -14.53
CA GLU A 48 -7.82 -8.12 -13.16
C GLU A 48 -6.60 -7.19 -13.16
N GLU A 49 -6.87 -5.88 -13.12
CA GLU A 49 -5.83 -4.86 -13.09
C GLU A 49 -5.22 -4.72 -11.69
N TYR A 50 -3.89 -4.75 -11.66
CA TYR A 50 -3.07 -4.44 -10.48
C TYR A 50 -2.26 -3.17 -10.74
N PRO A 51 -2.90 -1.98 -10.76
CA PRO A 51 -2.25 -0.74 -11.14
C PRO A 51 -1.14 -0.37 -10.15
N GLU A 52 0.04 -0.07 -10.67
CA GLU A 52 1.14 0.50 -9.89
C GLU A 52 0.83 1.94 -9.52
N THR A 53 1.08 2.28 -8.26
CA THR A 53 1.06 3.65 -7.75
C THR A 53 2.46 4.05 -7.34
N ARG A 54 2.93 5.21 -7.83
CA ARG A 54 4.17 5.83 -7.36
C ARG A 54 3.87 6.73 -6.17
N LEU A 55 4.65 6.58 -5.12
CA LEU A 55 4.71 7.47 -3.96
C LEU A 55 6.15 7.98 -3.83
N ASP A 56 6.33 9.19 -3.32
CA ASP A 56 7.65 9.73 -3.02
C ASP A 56 7.72 9.99 -1.51
N LEU A 57 8.66 9.32 -0.83
CA LEU A 57 8.91 9.51 0.59
C LEU A 57 10.05 10.49 0.78
N VAL A 58 9.95 11.35 1.80
CA VAL A 58 11.07 12.18 2.21
C VAL A 58 11.85 11.53 3.36
N PRO A 59 13.16 11.83 3.53
CA PRO A 59 13.96 11.29 4.62
C PRO A 59 13.30 11.51 5.99
N GLY A 60 13.18 10.43 6.76
CA GLY A 60 12.55 10.44 8.09
C GLY A 60 11.07 10.04 8.11
N GLU A 61 10.41 9.94 6.96
CA GLU A 61 9.07 9.34 6.89
C GLU A 61 9.12 7.82 7.02
N THR A 62 8.01 7.23 7.47
CA THR A 62 7.86 5.78 7.59
C THR A 62 6.68 5.30 6.77
N PHE A 63 6.93 4.39 5.84
CA PHE A 63 5.89 3.67 5.09
C PHE A 63 5.53 2.38 5.82
N VAL A 64 4.25 2.20 6.11
CA VAL A 64 3.75 1.09 6.94
C VAL A 64 2.79 0.21 6.15
N LEU A 65 3.11 -1.08 6.12
CA LEU A 65 2.21 -2.14 5.68
C LEU A 65 1.71 -2.90 6.91
N TYR A 66 0.46 -3.31 6.88
CA TYR A 66 -0.19 -3.97 8.01
C TYR A 66 -1.31 -4.88 7.51
N THR A 67 -1.59 -5.93 8.27
CA THR A 67 -2.67 -6.87 7.97
C THR A 67 -3.95 -6.49 8.69
N ASP A 68 -5.05 -7.12 8.28
CA ASP A 68 -6.37 -7.01 8.89
C ASP A 68 -6.37 -7.27 10.40
N GLY A 69 -5.58 -8.22 10.91
CA GLY A 69 -5.46 -8.48 12.34
C GLY A 69 -4.97 -7.32 13.21
N LEU A 70 -4.50 -6.21 12.62
CA LEU A 70 -4.22 -4.97 13.36
C LEU A 70 -5.48 -4.14 13.64
N VAL A 71 -6.48 -4.22 12.75
CA VAL A 71 -7.67 -3.34 12.76
C VAL A 71 -8.97 -4.10 13.01
N GLU A 72 -8.98 -5.41 12.76
CA GLU A 72 -10.13 -6.26 13.02
C GLU A 72 -10.20 -6.64 14.52
N GLU A 73 -11.41 -6.60 15.08
CA GLU A 73 -11.67 -7.10 16.43
C GLU A 73 -11.95 -8.61 16.38
N PRO A 74 -11.45 -9.39 17.37
CA PRO A 74 -11.88 -10.77 17.53
C PRO A 74 -13.39 -10.83 17.78
N GLY A 75 -14.05 -11.77 17.11
CA GLY A 75 -15.47 -12.08 17.35
C GLY A 75 -15.74 -12.64 18.74
#